data_AF-A0A1Q8ZYH3-F1
#
_entry.id   AF-A0A1Q8ZYH3-F1
#
_cell.length_a   1.000
_cell.length_b   1.000
_cell.length_c   1.000
_cell.angle_alpha   90.00
_cell.angle_beta   90.00
_cell.angle_gamma   90.00
#
_symmetry.space_group_name_H-M   'P 1'
#
loop_
_entity.id
_entity.type
_entity.pdbx_description
1 polymer ?
#
loop_
_entity_poly.entity_id
_entity_poly.type
_entity_poly.pdbx_seq_one_letter_code
_entity_poly.pdbx_strand_id
1 'polypeptide(L)'
;MTRDERLEHIWSIISGRPALDAVELMNVGINLLRVDMTRDCRFHYATTDAGGRAANVVQAKAEWLYLIRVPGMLKALALTERVDQLARGAAIARAIYSRP
;
A
#
# COMPACT_ATOMS: atom_id res chain seq x y z
N MET A 1 24.97 -16.95 -2.02
CA MET A 1 23.51 -17.05 -1.84
C MET A 1 23.09 -15.94 -0.89
N THR A 2 22.70 -14.79 -1.40
CA THR A 2 22.16 -13.69 -0.58
C THR A 2 20.82 -14.14 0.01
N ARG A 3 20.66 -14.09 1.33
CA ARG A 3 19.36 -14.35 1.96
C ARG A 3 18.34 -13.37 1.39
N ASP A 4 17.25 -13.93 0.86
CA ASP A 4 16.09 -13.15 0.48
C ASP A 4 15.34 -12.81 1.77
N GLU A 5 15.27 -11.52 2.10
CA GLU A 5 14.63 -11.05 3.33
C GLU A 5 13.17 -10.74 3.02
N ARG A 6 12.27 -11.25 3.85
CA ARG A 6 10.82 -11.11 3.70
C ARG A 6 10.28 -10.14 4.74
N LEU A 7 9.63 -9.08 4.28
CA LEU A 7 8.86 -8.18 5.14
C LEU A 7 7.38 -8.23 4.76
N GLU A 8 6.54 -8.46 5.76
CA GLU A 8 5.09 -8.36 5.65
C GLU A 8 4.64 -7.17 6.46
N HIS A 9 3.83 -6.30 5.85
CA HIS A 9 3.23 -5.18 6.53
C HIS A 9 1.79 -5.03 6.09
N ILE A 10 0.87 -5.08 7.06
CA ILE A 10 -0.54 -4.79 6.85
C ILE A 10 -0.73 -3.29 6.99
N TRP A 11 -1.30 -2.68 5.97
CA TRP A 11 -1.70 -1.27 6.00
C TRP A 11 -3.22 -1.20 6.07
N SER A 12 -3.72 -0.71 7.21
CA SER A 12 -5.11 -0.36 7.38
C SER A 12 -5.28 1.13 7.19
N ILE A 13 -6.04 1.55 6.18
CA ILE A 13 -6.43 2.94 6.01
C ILE A 13 -7.83 3.10 6.60
N ILE A 14 -7.91 3.87 7.68
CA ILE A 14 -9.18 4.27 8.30
C ILE A 14 -9.44 5.71 7.88
N SER A 15 -10.58 5.97 7.26
CA SER A 15 -10.97 7.30 6.80
C SER A 15 -12.48 7.46 6.92
N GLY A 16 -12.98 8.58 7.45
CA GLY A 16 -14.44 8.86 7.46
C GLY A 16 -15.06 9.09 6.06
N ARG A 17 -14.33 8.74 5.00
CA ARG A 17 -14.55 8.98 3.57
C ARG A 17 -13.99 7.75 2.82
N PRO A 18 -14.32 7.50 1.54
CA PRO A 18 -14.02 6.22 0.89
C PRO A 18 -12.55 5.80 1.07
N ALA A 19 -12.32 4.88 2.00
CA ALA A 19 -10.98 4.41 2.35
C ALA A 19 -10.38 3.60 1.19
N LEU A 20 -11.25 3.00 0.38
CA LEU A 20 -10.90 2.26 -0.83
C LEU A 20 -10.12 3.12 -1.83
N ASP A 21 -10.53 4.37 -2.07
CA ASP A 21 -9.85 5.27 -3.01
C ASP A 21 -8.37 5.50 -2.61
N ALA A 22 -8.11 5.68 -1.31
CA ALA A 22 -6.75 5.90 -0.80
C ALA A 22 -5.89 4.65 -0.98
N VAL A 23 -6.46 3.48 -0.74
CA VAL A 23 -5.77 2.21 -0.97
C VAL A 23 -5.45 2.01 -2.45
N GLU A 24 -6.40 2.28 -3.35
CA GLU A 24 -6.16 2.13 -4.79
C GLU A 24 -5.09 3.11 -5.29
N LEU A 25 -5.06 4.35 -4.77
CA LEU A 25 -3.98 5.30 -5.01
C LEU A 25 -2.62 4.76 -4.52
N MET A 26 -2.59 4.11 -3.36
CA MET A 26 -1.37 3.45 -2.86
C MET A 26 -0.92 2.34 -3.82
N ASN A 27 -1.84 1.51 -4.34
CA ASN A 27 -1.51 0.47 -5.32
C ASN A 27 -0.90 1.05 -6.60
N VAL A 28 -1.44 2.16 -7.11
CA VAL A 28 -0.86 2.88 -8.25
C VAL A 28 0.56 3.34 -7.93
N GLY A 29 0.79 3.96 -6.77
CA GLY A 29 2.11 4.37 -6.32
C GLY A 29 3.12 3.22 -6.22
N ILE A 30 2.68 2.05 -5.71
CA ILE A 30 3.51 0.85 -5.62
C ILE A 30 3.89 0.34 -7.01
N ASN A 31 2.97 0.37 -7.97
CA ASN A 31 3.26 0.00 -9.35
C ASN A 31 4.29 0.93 -10.00
N LEU A 32 4.27 2.23 -9.66
CA LEU A 32 5.31 3.17 -10.10
C LEU A 32 6.67 2.86 -9.44
N LEU A 33 6.69 2.57 -8.13
CA LEU A 33 7.93 2.15 -7.45
C LEU A 33 8.58 0.93 -8.11
N ARG A 34 7.78 -0.01 -8.62
CA ARG A 34 8.26 -1.25 -9.26
C ARG A 34 9.05 -1.00 -10.54
N VAL A 35 8.87 0.13 -11.22
CA VAL A 35 9.59 0.45 -12.47
C VAL A 35 11.09 0.59 -12.21
N ASP A 36 11.47 1.15 -11.07
CA ASP A 36 12.86 1.42 -10.70
C ASP A 36 13.53 0.27 -9.92
N MET A 37 12.90 -0.90 -9.85
CA MET A 37 13.40 -2.01 -9.04
C MET A 37 14.25 -3.00 -9.80
N THR A 38 15.21 -3.60 -9.07
CA THR A 38 16.01 -4.71 -9.57
C THR A 38 15.16 -5.99 -9.70
N ARG A 39 15.54 -6.88 -10.64
CA ARG A 39 14.78 -8.09 -11.00
C ARG A 39 14.64 -9.13 -9.89
N ASP A 40 15.37 -8.99 -8.79
CA ASP A 40 15.30 -9.83 -7.60
C ASP A 40 14.28 -9.32 -6.57
N CYS A 41 13.76 -8.10 -6.72
CA CYS A 41 12.73 -7.55 -5.86
C CYS A 41 11.33 -8.02 -6.29
N ARG A 42 10.47 -8.35 -5.32
CA ARG A 42 9.07 -8.73 -5.56
C ARG A 42 8.15 -7.96 -4.63
N PHE A 43 7.05 -7.50 -5.21
CA PHE A 43 5.93 -6.91 -4.51
C PHE A 43 4.70 -7.77 -4.77
N HIS A 44 4.01 -8.15 -3.70
CA HIS A 44 2.70 -8.75 -3.75
C HIS A 44 1.78 -7.96 -2.83
N TYR A 45 0.51 -7.85 -3.20
CA TYR A 45 -0.49 -7.29 -2.33
C TYR A 45 -1.79 -8.06 -2.44
N ALA A 46 -2.56 -8.03 -1.36
CA ALA A 46 -3.88 -8.61 -1.30
C ALA A 46 -4.81 -7.71 -0.51
N THR A 47 -6.03 -7.56 -1.00
CA THR A 47 -7.13 -6.99 -0.22
C THR A 47 -7.45 -7.93 0.93
N THR A 48 -7.34 -7.46 2.17
CA THR A 48 -7.73 -8.23 3.35
C THR A 48 -9.10 -7.81 3.85
N ASP A 49 -9.47 -6.54 3.67
CA ASP A 49 -10.79 -6.01 3.96
C ASP A 49 -11.12 -4.83 3.02
N ALA A 50 -12.18 -4.94 2.22
CA ALA A 50 -12.66 -3.82 1.39
C ALA A 50 -13.55 -2.84 2.16
N GLY A 51 -13.80 -3.10 3.45
CA GLY A 51 -14.68 -2.35 4.35
C GLY A 51 -16.14 -2.79 4.32
N GLY A 52 -16.53 -3.58 3.32
CA GLY A 52 -17.88 -4.11 3.16
C GLY A 52 -18.09 -4.76 1.80
N ARG A 53 -19.27 -5.36 1.61
CA ARG A 53 -19.66 -6.05 0.35
C ARG A 53 -20.66 -5.28 -0.51
N ALA A 54 -21.21 -4.19 0.02
CA ALA A 54 -22.22 -3.40 -0.67
C ALA A 54 -21.54 -2.40 -1.62
N ALA A 55 -21.72 -2.59 -2.93
CA ALA A 55 -21.10 -1.77 -3.97
C ALA A 55 -21.60 -0.32 -3.99
N ASN A 56 -22.76 -0.05 -3.43
CA ASN A 56 -23.39 1.28 -3.34
C ASN A 56 -23.12 1.97 -1.99
N VAL A 57 -22.25 1.42 -1.14
CA VAL A 57 -21.90 2.00 0.16
C VAL A 57 -20.46 2.48 0.13
N VAL A 58 -20.27 3.74 0.56
CA VAL A 58 -18.95 4.31 0.81
C VAL A 58 -18.36 3.66 2.07
N GLN A 59 -17.27 2.93 1.89
CA GLN A 59 -16.62 2.22 2.99
C GLN A 59 -15.67 3.14 3.77
N ALA A 60 -15.82 3.18 5.10
CA ALA A 60 -15.00 4.00 5.99
C ALA A 60 -13.64 3.37 6.34
N LYS A 61 -13.43 2.12 5.97
CA LYS A 61 -12.18 1.39 6.22
C LYS A 61 -11.86 0.53 5.01
N ALA A 62 -10.57 0.37 4.74
CA ALA A 62 -10.06 -0.57 3.77
C ALA A 62 -8.68 -1.04 4.26
N GLU A 63 -8.37 -2.32 4.11
CA GLU A 63 -7.13 -2.94 4.55
C GLU A 63 -6.50 -3.79 3.45
N TRP A 64 -5.24 -3.50 3.16
CA TRP A 64 -4.42 -4.23 2.21
C TRP A 64 -3.16 -4.74 2.91
N LEU A 65 -2.79 -5.97 2.60
CA LEU A 65 -1.53 -6.57 2.99
C LEU A 65 -0.52 -6.36 1.86
N TYR A 66 0.67 -5.85 2.17
CA TYR A 66 1.79 -5.81 1.25
C TYR A 66 2.89 -6.76 1.73
N LEU A 67 3.35 -7.59 0.80
CA LEU A 67 4.47 -8.51 0.97
C LEU A 67 5.61 -8.06 0.06
N ILE A 68 6.74 -7.75 0.69
CA ILE A 68 7.93 -7.24 0.04
C ILE A 68 9.05 -8.26 0.20
N ARG A 69 9.66 -8.66 -0.92
CA ARG A 69 10.84 -9.53 -0.94
C ARG A 69 11.98 -8.83 -1.65
N VAL A 70 13.09 -8.66 -0.95
CA VAL A 70 14.27 -7.95 -1.43
C VAL A 70 15.52 -8.61 -0.85
N PRO A 71 16.62 -8.72 -1.60
CA PRO A 71 17.88 -9.21 -1.04
C PRO A 71 18.49 -8.17 -0.10
N GLY A 72 18.52 -8.51 1.19
CA GLY A 72 19.19 -7.75 2.24
C GLY A 72 18.29 -6.79 3.00
N MET A 73 18.44 -6.82 4.33
CA MET A 73 17.58 -6.10 5.28
C MET A 73 17.58 -4.59 5.08
N LEU A 74 18.74 -3.98 4.83
CA LEU A 74 18.84 -2.52 4.64
C LEU A 74 18.02 -2.03 3.44
N LYS A 75 18.01 -2.79 2.35
CA LYS A 75 17.18 -2.47 1.18
C LYS A 75 15.70 -2.69 1.47
N ALA A 76 15.37 -3.75 2.19
CA ALA A 76 14.00 -4.04 2.60
C ALA A 76 13.42 -2.91 3.49
N LEU A 77 14.20 -2.42 4.45
CA LEU A 77 13.83 -1.28 5.31
C LEU A 77 13.67 0.02 4.51
N ALA A 78 14.64 0.35 3.64
CA ALA A 78 14.58 1.55 2.80
C ALA A 78 13.37 1.53 1.86
N LEU A 79 13.02 0.37 1.33
CA LEU A 79 11.85 0.21 0.48
C LEU A 79 10.56 0.30 1.27
N THR A 80 10.51 -0.29 2.47
CA THR A 80 9.36 -0.17 3.37
C THR A 80 9.08 1.30 3.68
N GLU A 81 10.09 2.11 4.01
CA GLU A 81 9.91 3.55 4.24
C GLU A 81 9.29 4.27 3.02
N ARG A 82 9.65 3.89 1.79
CA ARG A 82 9.04 4.45 0.57
C ARG A 82 7.57 4.04 0.44
N VAL A 83 7.23 2.82 0.83
CA VAL A 83 5.84 2.34 0.87
C VAL A 83 5.04 3.12 1.93
N ASP A 84 5.61 3.39 3.09
CA ASP A 84 4.99 4.21 4.13
C ASP A 84 4.71 5.63 3.63
N GLN A 85 5.65 6.21 2.87
CA GLN A 85 5.46 7.53 2.25
C GLN A 85 4.32 7.52 1.23
N LEU A 86 4.19 6.47 0.43
CA LEU A 86 3.05 6.32 -0.48
C LEU A 86 1.73 6.20 0.27
N ALA A 87 1.68 5.39 1.34
CA ALA A 87 0.48 5.24 2.16
C ALA A 87 0.05 6.59 2.75
N ARG A 88 0.99 7.36 3.31
CA ARG A 88 0.74 8.73 3.81
C ARG A 88 0.28 9.68 2.69
N GLY A 89 0.95 9.65 1.55
CA GLY A 89 0.61 10.49 0.40
C GLY A 89 -0.79 10.19 -0.14
N ALA A 90 -1.17 8.92 -0.22
CA ALA A 90 -2.49 8.50 -0.66
C ALA A 90 -3.59 8.93 0.32
N ALA A 91 -3.34 8.84 1.63
CA ALA A 91 -4.25 9.34 2.65
C ALA A 91 -4.47 10.87 2.54
N ILE A 92 -3.39 11.64 2.31
CA ILE A 92 -3.46 13.10 2.11
C ILE A 92 -4.21 13.43 0.81
N ALA A 93 -3.83 12.81 -0.31
CA ALA A 93 -4.47 13.02 -1.60
C ALA A 93 -5.98 12.74 -1.50
N ARG A 94 -6.35 11.66 -0.81
CA ARG A 94 -7.76 11.34 -0.58
C ARG A 94 -8.48 12.38 0.28
N ALA A 95 -7.82 12.94 1.28
CA ALA A 95 -8.40 13.97 2.12
C ALA A 95 -8.74 15.24 1.32
N ILE A 96 -7.90 15.62 0.34
CA ILE A 96 -8.03 16.85 -0.46
C ILE A 96 -9.27 16.84 -1.37
N TYR A 97 -9.58 15.72 -2.04
CA TYR A 97 -10.72 15.63 -2.97
C TYR A 97 -12.09 15.57 -2.30
N SER A 98 -12.12 15.71 -0.98
CA SER A 98 -13.36 15.75 -0.23
C SER A 98 -13.90 17.17 -0.28
N ARG A 99 -14.84 17.45 -1.20
CA ARG A 99 -15.57 18.72 -1.22
C ARG A 99 -16.24 18.97 0.14
N PRO A 100 -16.42 20.25 0.54
CA PRO A 100 -17.22 20.60 1.72
C PRO A 100 -18.64 20.05 1.63
#